data_AF-A0A430Q6R0-F1
#
_entry.id   AF-A0A430Q6R0-F1
#
_cell.length_a   1.000
_cell.length_b   1.000
_cell.length_c   1.000
_cell.angle_alpha   90.00
_cell.angle_beta   90.00
_cell.angle_gamma   90.00
#
_symmetry.space_group_name_H-M   'P 1'
#
loop_
_entity.id
_entity.type
_entity.pdbx_description
1 polymer ?
#
loop_
_entity_poly.entity_id
_entity_poly.type
_entity_poly.pdbx_seq_one_letter_code
_entity_poly.pdbx_strand_id
1 'polypeptide(L)'
;MFRPRIDSELALFITNELSRLLNPDIPTVEDVGDTVERAWFKHEKEFCLKVLNGTHQLFNSEGCRNSCLISNQPYTRRNVIIIPYRNRAEHLMKLIPRLVELLTKQNLCYLLIVSEQIDQQPFNKGIVMNTAFVEALNWLPFHCAIFHDVDLIPMNNEVDYTCSIYPKHISVSVDKFQNRLPYIELIGGVLSIPLKAFLRVNGYSNLFWGWGAEDDDVYERLMINEIPVIRPDPNVAQFTMLKHKPSLAFHSALRTQILSFTKVRYRLDGINSLNYTLVKSQIKLYNQFHSLTYNDEVTKTHFSHENNTFRSNSKLNYPILHLKIDVGKPPVEFIKEDNST
;
A
#
# COMPACT_ATOMS: atom_id res chain seq x y z
N MET A 1 30.12 18.28 -8.53
CA MET A 1 31.27 18.16 -7.61
C MET A 1 31.29 16.72 -7.13
N PHE A 2 32.13 15.87 -7.73
CA PHE A 2 32.24 14.45 -7.39
C PHE A 2 32.76 14.32 -5.94
N ARG A 3 32.06 13.57 -5.08
CA ARG A 3 32.51 13.24 -3.72
C ARG A 3 32.94 11.76 -3.73
N PRO A 4 34.23 11.43 -3.95
CA PRO A 4 34.69 10.08 -4.29
C PRO A 4 34.29 8.98 -3.30
N ARG A 5 34.11 9.33 -2.02
CA ARG A 5 33.75 8.39 -0.94
C ARG A 5 32.27 7.99 -0.93
N ILE A 6 31.39 8.90 -1.33
CA ILE A 6 29.95 8.64 -1.42
C ILE A 6 29.69 7.73 -2.63
N ASP A 7 30.41 7.96 -3.73
CA ASP A 7 30.31 7.12 -4.94
C ASP A 7 30.79 5.68 -4.70
N SER A 8 31.79 5.45 -3.84
CA SER A 8 32.26 4.09 -3.50
C SER A 8 31.32 3.30 -2.59
N GLU A 9 30.74 3.93 -1.57
CA GLU A 9 29.74 3.27 -0.69
C GLU A 9 28.47 2.95 -1.47
N LEU A 10 28.11 3.84 -2.39
CA LEU A 10 26.97 3.68 -3.29
C LEU A 10 27.14 2.52 -4.27
N ALA A 11 28.29 2.46 -4.95
CA ALA A 11 28.59 1.38 -5.88
C ALA A 11 28.65 0.03 -5.16
N LEU A 12 29.19 -0.01 -3.93
CA LEU A 12 29.22 -1.21 -3.11
C LEU A 12 27.81 -1.68 -2.73
N PHE A 13 26.91 -0.77 -2.33
CA PHE A 13 25.52 -1.14 -2.05
C PHE A 13 24.84 -1.77 -3.25
N ILE A 14 24.91 -1.11 -4.42
CA ILE A 14 24.26 -1.63 -5.63
C ILE A 14 24.85 -2.99 -6.01
N THR A 15 26.17 -3.15 -5.92
CA THR A 15 26.84 -4.41 -6.23
C THR A 15 26.39 -5.52 -5.28
N ASN A 16 26.34 -5.25 -3.97
CA ASN A 16 25.91 -6.22 -2.97
C ASN A 16 24.44 -6.62 -3.15
N GLU A 17 23.56 -5.64 -3.36
CA GLU A 17 22.13 -5.93 -3.54
C GLU A 17 21.86 -6.68 -4.84
N LEU A 18 22.40 -6.22 -5.96
CA LEU A 18 22.23 -6.93 -7.22
C LEU A 18 22.82 -8.34 -7.15
N SER A 19 23.94 -8.54 -6.45
CA SER A 19 24.52 -9.88 -6.24
C SER A 19 23.63 -10.78 -5.38
N ARG A 20 23.05 -10.25 -4.28
CA ARG A 20 22.12 -10.98 -3.42
C ARG A 20 20.87 -11.43 -4.19
N LEU A 21 20.39 -10.58 -5.08
CA LEU A 21 19.22 -10.84 -5.92
C LEU A 21 19.46 -11.89 -7.02
N LEU A 22 20.72 -12.27 -7.29
CA LEU A 22 21.08 -13.37 -8.18
C LEU A 22 21.11 -14.74 -7.47
N ASN A 23 20.62 -14.83 -6.22
CA ASN A 23 20.53 -16.09 -5.50
C ASN A 23 19.55 -17.05 -6.20
N PRO A 24 19.98 -18.27 -6.60
CA PRO A 24 19.12 -19.25 -7.27
C PRO A 24 17.95 -19.77 -6.41
N ASP A 25 17.99 -19.57 -5.09
CA ASP A 25 16.90 -19.94 -4.18
C ASP A 25 15.71 -18.95 -4.25
N ILE A 26 15.88 -17.78 -4.88
CA ILE A 26 14.80 -16.82 -5.10
C ILE A 26 13.91 -17.36 -6.24
N PRO A 27 12.61 -17.60 -6.00
CA PRO A 27 11.72 -18.12 -7.04
C PRO A 27 11.56 -17.12 -8.18
N THR A 28 11.21 -17.61 -9.37
CA THR A 28 10.90 -16.73 -10.49
C THR A 28 9.58 -15.98 -10.24
N VAL A 29 9.37 -14.88 -10.96
CA VAL A 29 8.10 -14.12 -10.91
C VAL A 29 6.92 -15.02 -11.29
N GLU A 30 7.12 -15.92 -12.25
CA GLU A 30 6.14 -16.88 -12.72
C GLU A 30 5.82 -17.93 -11.65
N ASP A 31 6.82 -18.51 -10.98
CA ASP A 31 6.61 -19.49 -9.89
C ASP A 31 5.80 -18.90 -8.73
N VAL A 32 6.07 -17.63 -8.39
CA VAL A 32 5.30 -16.88 -7.39
C VAL A 32 3.86 -16.69 -7.88
N GLY A 33 3.67 -16.29 -9.14
CA GLY A 33 2.36 -16.13 -9.77
C GLY A 33 1.53 -17.42 -9.70
N ASP A 34 2.11 -18.55 -10.10
CA ASP A 34 1.45 -19.87 -10.09
C ASP A 34 1.11 -20.35 -8.67
N THR A 35 1.99 -20.04 -7.71
CA THR A 35 1.74 -20.36 -6.31
C THR A 35 0.57 -19.55 -5.75
N VAL A 36 0.53 -18.26 -6.04
CA VAL A 36 -0.57 -17.37 -5.64
C VAL A 36 -1.88 -17.79 -6.31
N GLU A 37 -1.88 -18.07 -7.61
CA GLU A 37 -3.11 -18.45 -8.33
C GLU A 37 -3.70 -19.76 -7.78
N ARG A 38 -2.87 -20.77 -7.50
CA ARG A 38 -3.33 -22.03 -6.89
C ARG A 38 -3.94 -21.81 -5.50
N ALA A 39 -3.28 -21.02 -4.65
CA ALA A 39 -3.81 -20.70 -3.33
C ALA A 39 -5.13 -19.92 -3.42
N TRP A 40 -5.20 -18.98 -4.35
CA TRP A 40 -6.36 -18.14 -4.59
C TRP A 40 -7.62 -18.96 -4.96
N PHE A 41 -7.52 -19.90 -5.91
CA PHE A 41 -8.66 -20.74 -6.31
C PHE A 41 -9.14 -21.64 -5.17
N LYS A 42 -8.21 -22.15 -4.35
CA LYS A 42 -8.55 -22.93 -3.16
C LYS A 42 -9.33 -22.09 -2.15
N HIS A 43 -8.85 -20.88 -1.87
CA HIS A 43 -9.48 -19.96 -0.92
C HIS A 43 -10.83 -19.45 -1.42
N GLU A 44 -10.99 -19.20 -2.73
CA GLU A 44 -12.26 -18.72 -3.31
C GLU A 44 -13.43 -19.63 -2.99
N LYS A 45 -13.26 -20.95 -3.15
CA LYS A 45 -14.34 -21.92 -2.94
C LYS A 45 -14.84 -21.89 -1.49
N GLU A 46 -13.91 -21.94 -0.53
CA GLU A 46 -14.26 -21.91 0.90
C GLU A 46 -14.86 -20.57 1.30
N PHE A 47 -14.27 -19.47 0.83
CA PHE A 47 -14.76 -18.12 1.07
C PHE A 47 -16.21 -17.96 0.63
N CYS A 48 -16.52 -18.28 -0.63
CA CYS A 48 -17.87 -18.08 -1.16
C CYS A 48 -18.92 -18.99 -0.51
N LEU A 49 -18.56 -20.22 -0.14
CA LEU A 49 -19.44 -21.08 0.66
C LEU A 49 -19.83 -20.41 1.98
N LYS A 50 -18.86 -19.88 2.74
CA LYS A 50 -19.12 -19.21 4.02
C LYS A 50 -19.91 -17.90 3.86
N VAL A 51 -19.61 -17.11 2.83
CA VAL A 51 -20.29 -15.82 2.58
C VAL A 51 -21.75 -16.03 2.16
N LEU A 52 -22.01 -16.96 1.24
CA LEU A 52 -23.38 -17.22 0.76
C LEU A 52 -24.27 -17.81 1.86
N ASN A 53 -23.71 -18.68 2.71
CA ASN A 53 -24.39 -19.24 3.89
C ASN A 53 -24.53 -18.22 5.04
N GLY A 54 -23.95 -17.03 4.94
CA GLY A 54 -24.00 -16.00 5.98
C GLY A 54 -23.18 -16.34 7.24
N THR A 55 -22.29 -17.32 7.17
CA THR A 55 -21.46 -17.76 8.31
C THR A 55 -20.10 -17.07 8.37
N HIS A 56 -19.75 -16.26 7.36
CA HIS A 56 -18.48 -15.52 7.36
C HIS A 56 -18.56 -14.31 8.30
N GLN A 57 -17.70 -14.26 9.32
CA GLN A 57 -17.74 -13.23 10.38
C GLN A 57 -17.43 -11.81 9.86
N LEU A 58 -16.43 -11.68 8.96
CA LEU A 58 -15.98 -10.38 8.46
C LEU A 58 -16.68 -9.90 7.17
N PHE A 59 -17.13 -10.82 6.30
CA PHE A 59 -17.60 -10.49 4.95
C PHE A 59 -19.05 -10.96 4.75
N ASN A 60 -19.99 -10.22 5.33
CA ASN A 60 -21.42 -10.51 5.27
C ASN A 60 -22.24 -9.45 4.50
N SER A 61 -21.59 -8.44 3.93
CA SER A 61 -22.26 -7.37 3.18
C SER A 61 -22.89 -7.89 1.89
N GLU A 62 -23.89 -7.15 1.39
CA GLU A 62 -24.50 -7.43 0.08
C GLU A 62 -23.45 -7.44 -1.04
N GLY A 63 -22.53 -6.47 -1.05
CA GLY A 63 -21.38 -6.44 -1.96
C GLY A 63 -20.55 -7.71 -1.92
N CYS A 64 -20.30 -8.30 -0.74
CA CYS A 64 -19.59 -9.57 -0.62
C CYS A 64 -20.39 -10.76 -1.13
N ARG A 65 -21.70 -10.82 -0.85
CA ARG A 65 -22.58 -11.86 -1.40
C ARG A 65 -22.62 -11.78 -2.94
N ASN A 66 -22.84 -10.59 -3.49
CA ASN A 66 -22.85 -10.34 -4.93
C ASN A 66 -21.50 -10.71 -5.58
N SER A 67 -20.39 -10.44 -4.90
CA SER A 67 -19.06 -10.83 -5.37
C SER A 67 -18.88 -12.35 -5.51
N CYS A 68 -19.71 -13.19 -4.89
CA CYS A 68 -19.68 -14.63 -5.06
C CYS A 68 -20.68 -15.17 -6.09
N LEU A 69 -21.68 -14.37 -6.48
CA LEU A 69 -22.73 -14.77 -7.42
C LEU A 69 -22.41 -14.38 -8.87
N ILE A 70 -21.73 -13.26 -9.06
CA ILE A 70 -21.49 -12.68 -10.39
C ILE A 70 -20.04 -12.94 -10.80
N SER A 71 -19.81 -13.86 -11.74
CA SER A 71 -18.46 -14.21 -12.22
C SER A 71 -17.93 -13.30 -13.33
N ASN A 72 -18.81 -12.59 -14.04
CA ASN A 72 -18.48 -12.00 -15.34
C ASN A 72 -17.67 -10.68 -15.28
N GLN A 73 -17.37 -10.18 -14.07
CA GLN A 73 -16.57 -8.97 -13.87
C GLN A 73 -15.55 -9.15 -12.74
N PRO A 74 -14.45 -9.90 -12.97
CA PRO A 74 -13.47 -10.17 -11.92
C PRO A 74 -12.83 -8.91 -11.34
N TYR A 75 -12.61 -7.88 -12.15
CA TYR A 75 -11.88 -6.66 -11.77
C TYR A 75 -12.63 -5.73 -10.80
N THR A 76 -13.95 -5.91 -10.65
CA THR A 76 -14.78 -5.17 -9.69
C THR A 76 -15.07 -5.99 -8.43
N ARG A 77 -14.70 -7.28 -8.41
CA ARG A 77 -14.98 -8.21 -7.32
C ARG A 77 -13.87 -8.16 -6.28
N ARG A 78 -14.23 -7.99 -5.01
CA ARG A 78 -13.34 -8.18 -3.83
C ARG A 78 -12.06 -7.33 -3.91
N ASN A 79 -12.06 -6.24 -3.18
CA ASN A 79 -11.01 -5.22 -3.22
C ASN A 79 -10.23 -5.22 -1.91
N VAL A 80 -8.90 -5.14 -1.96
CA VAL A 80 -8.09 -4.84 -0.77
C VAL A 80 -7.60 -3.41 -0.85
N ILE A 81 -7.75 -2.65 0.22
CA ILE A 81 -7.25 -1.29 0.32
C ILE A 81 -6.07 -1.32 1.28
N ILE A 82 -4.86 -1.18 0.73
CA ILE A 82 -3.59 -1.29 1.43
C ILE A 82 -3.09 0.12 1.74
N ILE A 83 -3.03 0.45 3.02
CA ILE A 83 -2.59 1.73 3.53
C ILE A 83 -1.21 1.53 4.17
N PRO A 84 -0.10 1.92 3.51
CA PRO A 84 1.22 1.93 4.11
C PRO A 84 1.22 2.93 5.27
N TYR A 85 1.75 2.55 6.43
CA TYR A 85 1.57 3.35 7.64
C TYR A 85 2.81 3.36 8.54
N ARG A 86 3.12 4.54 9.08
CA ARG A 86 3.98 4.72 10.26
C ARG A 86 3.75 6.11 10.85
N ASN A 87 3.43 6.21 12.13
CA ASN A 87 3.33 7.47 12.89
C ASN A 87 2.43 8.55 12.24
N ARG A 88 1.32 8.17 11.59
CA ARG A 88 0.36 9.10 10.93
C ARG A 88 -1.06 8.94 11.46
N ALA A 89 -1.21 8.79 12.77
CA ALA A 89 -2.47 8.36 13.37
C ALA A 89 -3.62 9.35 13.10
N GLU A 90 -3.38 10.66 13.19
CA GLU A 90 -4.38 11.69 12.84
C GLU A 90 -4.86 11.60 11.39
N HIS A 91 -3.96 11.28 10.45
CA HIS A 91 -4.32 11.11 9.03
C HIS A 91 -5.17 9.86 8.85
N LEU A 92 -4.76 8.75 9.46
CA LEU A 92 -5.50 7.48 9.41
C LEU A 92 -6.92 7.64 9.98
N MET A 93 -7.06 8.39 11.09
CA MET A 93 -8.34 8.67 11.72
C MET A 93 -9.27 9.52 10.84
N LYS A 94 -8.74 10.36 9.95
CA LYS A 94 -9.54 11.09 8.95
C LYS A 94 -9.86 10.22 7.73
N LEU A 95 -8.91 9.39 7.30
CA LEU A 95 -9.02 8.59 6.09
C LEU A 95 -10.02 7.44 6.23
N ILE A 96 -9.94 6.65 7.30
CA ILE A 96 -10.73 5.41 7.40
C ILE A 96 -12.24 5.66 7.31
N PRO A 97 -12.87 6.60 8.05
CA PRO A 97 -14.31 6.85 7.93
C PRO A 97 -14.71 7.27 6.52
N ARG A 98 -13.86 8.09 5.87
CA ARG A 98 -14.10 8.56 4.51
C ARG A 98 -14.09 7.41 3.50
N LEU A 99 -13.09 6.52 3.59
CA LEU A 99 -13.01 5.33 2.75
C LEU A 99 -14.20 4.41 2.98
N VAL A 100 -14.56 4.15 4.24
CA VAL A 100 -15.70 3.28 4.54
C VAL A 100 -16.99 3.83 3.95
N GLU A 101 -17.25 5.14 4.06
CA GLU A 101 -18.42 5.77 3.43
C GLU A 101 -18.43 5.53 1.91
N LEU A 102 -17.31 5.79 1.24
CA LEU A 102 -17.15 5.64 -0.21
C LEU A 102 -17.36 4.20 -0.66
N LEU A 103 -16.63 3.27 -0.05
CA LEU A 103 -16.63 1.85 -0.41
C LEU A 103 -18.00 1.21 -0.15
N THR A 104 -18.68 1.64 0.93
CA THR A 104 -20.04 1.19 1.25
C THR A 104 -21.05 1.72 0.23
N LYS A 105 -20.95 3.00 -0.17
CA LYS A 105 -21.82 3.57 -1.22
C LYS A 105 -21.62 2.91 -2.58
N GLN A 106 -20.40 2.45 -2.88
CA GLN A 106 -20.10 1.69 -4.08
C GLN A 106 -20.48 0.20 -3.98
N ASN A 107 -21.07 -0.23 -2.85
CA ASN A 107 -21.46 -1.61 -2.57
C ASN A 107 -20.33 -2.63 -2.82
N LEU A 108 -19.10 -2.27 -2.45
CA LEU A 108 -17.94 -3.11 -2.68
C LEU A 108 -17.80 -4.18 -1.58
N CYS A 109 -17.37 -5.38 -1.97
CA CYS A 109 -16.73 -6.29 -1.02
C CYS A 109 -15.29 -5.86 -0.86
N TYR A 110 -14.87 -5.53 0.37
CA TYR A 110 -13.52 -5.03 0.59
C TYR A 110 -12.92 -5.42 1.93
N LEU A 111 -11.59 -5.37 1.99
CA LEU A 111 -10.80 -5.47 3.22
C LEU A 111 -9.90 -4.24 3.33
N LEU A 112 -10.03 -3.49 4.43
CA LEU A 112 -9.12 -2.40 4.79
C LEU A 112 -7.90 -2.97 5.52
N ILE A 113 -6.71 -2.61 5.06
CA ILE A 113 -5.44 -3.10 5.59
C ILE A 113 -4.57 -1.92 5.96
N VAL A 114 -4.20 -1.83 7.23
CA VAL A 114 -3.16 -0.91 7.71
C VAL A 114 -1.87 -1.69 7.83
N SER A 115 -0.90 -1.38 6.96
CA SER A 115 0.39 -2.03 6.88
C SER A 115 1.44 -1.18 7.61
N GLU A 116 1.66 -1.46 8.90
CA GLU A 116 2.50 -0.66 9.78
C GLU A 116 3.94 -1.17 9.82
N GLN A 117 4.90 -0.34 9.39
CA GLN A 117 6.32 -0.57 9.65
C GLN A 117 6.66 -0.18 11.10
N ILE A 118 7.14 -1.13 11.90
CA ILE A 118 7.39 -0.91 13.35
C ILE A 118 8.87 -0.83 13.73
N ASP A 119 9.78 -1.23 12.85
CA ASP A 119 11.22 -1.04 13.04
C ASP A 119 11.63 0.43 12.87
N GLN A 120 12.86 0.73 13.27
CA GLN A 120 13.43 2.09 13.27
C GLN A 120 14.18 2.45 11.98
N GLN A 121 14.10 1.62 10.94
CA GLN A 121 14.79 1.88 9.66
C GLN A 121 14.06 2.97 8.85
N PRO A 122 14.64 3.47 7.74
CA PRO A 122 13.89 4.32 6.82
C PRO A 122 12.59 3.63 6.40
N PHE A 123 11.54 4.43 6.15
CA PHE A 123 10.27 3.87 5.75
C PHE A 123 10.41 3.22 4.37
N ASN A 124 10.10 1.94 4.25
CA ASN A 124 10.17 1.21 2.98
C ASN A 124 8.75 0.90 2.51
N LYS A 125 8.17 1.84 1.74
CA LYS A 125 6.79 1.76 1.23
C LYS A 125 6.60 0.49 0.38
N GLY A 126 7.61 0.11 -0.41
CA GLY A 126 7.56 -1.08 -1.27
C GLY A 126 7.41 -2.38 -0.47
N ILE A 127 8.27 -2.61 0.54
CA ILE A 127 8.21 -3.82 1.37
C ILE A 127 6.86 -3.89 2.12
N VAL A 128 6.41 -2.80 2.74
CA VAL A 128 5.13 -2.83 3.49
C VAL A 128 3.91 -3.02 2.60
N MET A 129 3.92 -2.50 1.38
CA MET A 129 2.85 -2.72 0.40
C MET A 129 2.86 -4.15 -0.14
N ASN A 130 4.03 -4.67 -0.53
CA ASN A 130 4.20 -6.06 -0.98
C ASN A 130 3.77 -7.05 0.12
N THR A 131 4.20 -6.81 1.36
CA THR A 131 3.84 -7.63 2.51
C THR A 131 2.32 -7.67 2.71
N ALA A 132 1.67 -6.51 2.72
CA ALA A 132 0.22 -6.45 2.87
C ALA A 132 -0.52 -7.13 1.71
N PHE A 133 -0.02 -7.02 0.48
CA PHE A 133 -0.59 -7.70 -0.68
C PHE A 133 -0.55 -9.22 -0.52
N VAL A 134 0.60 -9.77 -0.12
CA VAL A 134 0.78 -11.22 0.07
C VAL A 134 -0.07 -11.71 1.24
N GLU A 135 -0.03 -11.02 2.38
CA GLU A 135 -0.79 -11.41 3.57
C GLU A 135 -2.31 -11.35 3.34
N ALA A 136 -2.79 -10.40 2.54
CA ALA A 136 -4.21 -10.25 2.25
C ALA A 136 -4.84 -11.48 1.56
N LEU A 137 -4.05 -12.29 0.85
CA LEU A 137 -4.52 -13.51 0.18
C LEU A 137 -5.03 -14.57 1.17
N ASN A 138 -4.59 -14.51 2.43
CA ASN A 138 -5.08 -15.37 3.50
C ASN A 138 -6.43 -14.92 4.07
N TRP A 139 -6.86 -13.70 3.77
CA TRP A 139 -8.07 -13.09 4.33
C TRP A 139 -9.19 -12.96 3.32
N LEU A 140 -8.85 -12.57 2.09
CA LEU A 140 -9.80 -12.32 1.02
C LEU A 140 -9.21 -12.84 -0.30
N PRO A 141 -9.91 -13.69 -1.06
CA PRO A 141 -9.52 -14.03 -2.44
C PRO A 141 -9.81 -12.83 -3.37
N PHE A 142 -9.10 -11.73 -3.16
CA PHE A 142 -9.31 -10.46 -3.83
C PHE A 142 -8.86 -10.51 -5.28
N HIS A 143 -9.41 -9.63 -6.13
CA HIS A 143 -8.96 -9.48 -7.52
C HIS A 143 -8.30 -8.12 -7.77
N CYS A 144 -8.55 -7.16 -6.88
CA CYS A 144 -8.08 -5.79 -7.00
C CYS A 144 -7.35 -5.37 -5.74
N ALA A 145 -6.13 -4.85 -5.90
CA ALA A 145 -5.40 -4.17 -4.84
C ALA A 145 -5.40 -2.67 -5.10
N ILE A 146 -5.77 -1.89 -4.09
CA ILE A 146 -5.70 -0.43 -4.09
C ILE A 146 -4.65 -0.02 -3.08
N PHE A 147 -3.52 0.48 -3.57
CA PHE A 147 -2.47 1.08 -2.76
C PHE A 147 -2.80 2.53 -2.51
N HIS A 148 -2.84 2.94 -1.25
CA HIS A 148 -3.46 4.20 -0.87
C HIS A 148 -2.67 4.93 0.21
N ASP A 149 -2.03 6.04 -0.15
CA ASP A 149 -1.32 6.91 0.80
C ASP A 149 -2.28 7.42 1.89
N VAL A 150 -1.83 7.40 3.15
CA VAL A 150 -2.67 7.67 4.32
C VAL A 150 -3.20 9.12 4.39
N ASP A 151 -2.58 10.03 3.64
CA ASP A 151 -2.86 11.46 3.67
C ASP A 151 -3.71 11.97 2.50
N LEU A 152 -4.16 11.11 1.59
CA LEU A 152 -5.01 11.50 0.45
C LEU A 152 -6.48 11.22 0.74
N ILE A 153 -7.31 12.26 0.83
CA ILE A 153 -8.74 12.12 1.10
C ILE A 153 -9.53 12.29 -0.21
N PRO A 154 -10.28 11.28 -0.69
CA PRO A 154 -11.12 11.45 -1.88
C PRO A 154 -12.27 12.43 -1.59
N MET A 155 -12.51 13.39 -2.47
CA MET A 155 -13.46 14.50 -2.20
C MET A 155 -14.93 14.13 -2.44
N ASN A 156 -15.23 13.11 -3.24
CA ASN A 156 -16.60 12.66 -3.50
C ASN A 156 -16.71 11.13 -3.57
N ASN A 157 -17.93 10.59 -3.54
CA ASN A 157 -18.18 9.14 -3.52
C ASN A 157 -18.18 8.50 -4.91
N GLU A 158 -18.03 9.31 -5.96
CA GLU A 158 -17.98 8.89 -7.36
C GLU A 158 -16.57 8.51 -7.80
N VAL A 159 -15.54 8.84 -6.99
CA VAL A 159 -14.17 8.35 -7.19
C VAL A 159 -14.18 6.82 -7.13
N ASP A 160 -13.99 6.17 -8.27
CA ASP A 160 -14.11 4.72 -8.42
C ASP A 160 -12.94 3.96 -7.77
N TYR A 161 -13.23 3.22 -6.69
CA TYR A 161 -12.28 2.37 -5.95
C TYR A 161 -12.33 0.90 -6.39
N THR A 162 -12.54 0.67 -7.68
CA THR A 162 -12.42 -0.64 -8.32
C THR A 162 -11.23 -0.71 -9.28
N CYS A 163 -10.84 -1.92 -9.64
CA CYS A 163 -9.89 -2.13 -10.73
C CYS A 163 -10.60 -2.17 -12.08
N SER A 164 -9.82 -1.90 -13.13
CA SER A 164 -10.21 -2.20 -14.50
C SER A 164 -9.40 -3.39 -15.02
N ILE A 165 -9.42 -3.65 -16.33
CA ILE A 165 -8.48 -4.59 -16.96
C ILE A 165 -7.02 -4.11 -16.76
N TYR A 166 -6.83 -2.80 -16.67
CA TYR A 166 -5.54 -2.14 -16.50
C TYR A 166 -5.42 -1.47 -15.12
N PRO A 167 -4.18 -1.28 -14.62
CA PRO A 167 -3.92 -0.41 -13.48
C PRO A 167 -4.48 0.99 -13.71
N LYS A 168 -5.05 1.58 -12.67
CA LYS A 168 -5.67 2.90 -12.67
C LYS A 168 -4.98 3.77 -11.63
N HIS A 169 -4.31 4.82 -12.08
CA HIS A 169 -3.86 5.88 -11.17
C HIS A 169 -5.09 6.74 -10.83
N ILE A 170 -5.56 6.66 -9.59
CA ILE A 170 -6.82 7.27 -9.14
C ILE A 170 -6.58 8.73 -8.72
N SER A 171 -5.47 9.03 -8.02
CA SER A 171 -5.16 10.36 -7.47
C SER A 171 -4.58 11.35 -8.49
N VAL A 172 -5.29 11.57 -9.60
CA VAL A 172 -4.81 12.42 -10.71
C VAL A 172 -4.98 13.92 -10.48
N SER A 173 -5.88 14.29 -9.56
CA SER A 173 -6.23 15.68 -9.24
C SER A 173 -6.10 15.88 -7.73
N VAL A 174 -4.96 16.41 -7.29
CA VAL A 174 -4.65 16.63 -5.87
C VAL A 174 -4.44 18.12 -5.62
N ASP A 175 -5.09 18.65 -4.58
CA ASP A 175 -5.06 20.08 -4.22
C ASP A 175 -3.65 20.66 -4.04
N LYS A 176 -2.74 19.90 -3.42
CA LYS A 176 -1.32 20.24 -3.24
C LYS A 176 -0.61 20.55 -4.57
N PHE A 177 -1.03 19.90 -5.65
CA PHE A 177 -0.47 20.09 -6.99
C PHE A 177 -1.37 20.97 -7.87
N GLN A 178 -2.16 21.86 -7.26
CA GLN A 178 -3.08 22.75 -7.96
C GLN A 178 -4.08 21.99 -8.84
N ASN A 179 -4.50 20.79 -8.42
CA ASN A 179 -5.40 19.92 -9.17
C ASN A 179 -4.87 19.53 -10.57
N ARG A 180 -3.54 19.42 -10.70
CA ARG A 180 -2.87 19.00 -11.94
C ARG A 180 -1.97 17.81 -11.66
N LEU A 181 -1.87 16.92 -12.65
CA LEU A 181 -0.90 15.83 -12.64
C LEU A 181 0.51 16.42 -12.84
N PRO A 182 1.45 16.24 -11.91
CA PRO A 182 2.79 16.81 -12.01
C PRO A 182 3.60 16.35 -13.24
N TYR A 183 3.52 15.05 -13.57
CA TYR A 183 4.18 14.44 -14.74
C TYR A 183 3.47 13.13 -15.12
N ILE A 184 3.63 12.65 -16.35
CA ILE A 184 2.80 11.57 -16.92
C ILE A 184 3.14 10.19 -16.36
N GLU A 185 4.35 10.00 -15.86
CA GLU A 185 4.83 8.77 -15.23
C GLU A 185 4.34 8.63 -13.78
N LEU A 186 3.83 9.71 -13.16
CA LEU A 186 3.36 9.67 -11.78
C LEU A 186 2.14 8.75 -11.66
N ILE A 187 2.31 7.72 -10.82
CA ILE A 187 1.25 6.79 -10.39
C ILE A 187 1.18 6.63 -8.87
N GLY A 188 1.93 7.45 -8.12
CA GLY A 188 1.92 7.50 -6.67
C GLY A 188 0.64 8.14 -6.11
N GLY A 189 0.47 8.06 -4.79
CA GLY A 189 -0.75 8.49 -4.11
C GLY A 189 -1.76 7.35 -3.97
N VAL A 190 -2.63 7.17 -4.97
CA VAL A 190 -3.65 6.11 -4.99
C VAL A 190 -3.63 5.38 -6.34
N LEU A 191 -3.24 4.11 -6.30
CA LEU A 191 -3.15 3.23 -7.47
C LEU A 191 -4.03 1.99 -7.25
N SER A 192 -4.99 1.73 -8.13
CA SER A 192 -5.64 0.42 -8.19
C SER A 192 -5.02 -0.45 -9.28
N ILE A 193 -4.75 -1.71 -8.97
CA ILE A 193 -4.10 -2.64 -9.88
C ILE A 193 -4.68 -4.05 -9.72
N PRO A 194 -5.04 -4.73 -10.84
CA PRO A 194 -5.47 -6.12 -10.79
C PRO A 194 -4.39 -7.03 -10.19
N LEU A 195 -4.81 -8.02 -9.40
CA LEU A 195 -3.93 -9.01 -8.78
C LEU A 195 -2.92 -9.60 -9.77
N LYS A 196 -3.40 -10.01 -10.96
CA LYS A 196 -2.55 -10.59 -12.01
C LYS A 196 -1.52 -9.59 -12.57
N ALA A 197 -1.90 -8.33 -12.73
CA ALA A 197 -0.99 -7.29 -13.20
C ALA A 197 0.10 -6.99 -12.16
N PHE A 198 -0.28 -6.91 -10.87
CA PHE A 198 0.67 -6.68 -9.79
C PHE A 198 1.69 -7.83 -9.63
N LEU A 199 1.22 -9.08 -9.75
CA LEU A 199 2.12 -10.25 -9.78
C LEU A 199 3.05 -10.24 -11.00
N ARG A 200 2.52 -9.91 -12.19
CA ARG A 200 3.32 -9.87 -13.43
C ARG A 200 4.46 -8.85 -13.39
N VAL A 201 4.27 -7.72 -12.70
CA VAL A 201 5.33 -6.73 -12.49
C VAL A 201 6.21 -7.01 -11.26
N ASN A 202 5.99 -8.15 -10.59
CA ASN A 202 6.68 -8.53 -9.37
C ASN A 202 6.49 -7.52 -8.22
N GLY A 203 5.34 -6.86 -8.15
CA GLY A 203 5.02 -5.85 -7.14
C GLY A 203 5.95 -4.63 -7.14
N TYR A 204 6.06 -3.97 -5.97
CA TYR A 204 6.98 -2.85 -5.74
C TYR A 204 8.43 -3.35 -5.58
N SER A 205 9.40 -2.49 -5.90
CA SER A 205 10.80 -2.68 -5.50
C SER A 205 10.97 -2.66 -3.98
N ASN A 206 11.81 -3.54 -3.44
CA ASN A 206 12.16 -3.56 -2.03
C ASN A 206 13.36 -2.65 -1.70
N LEU A 207 13.98 -2.03 -2.72
CA LEU A 207 15.24 -1.29 -2.56
C LEU A 207 15.07 0.22 -2.25
N PHE A 208 13.85 0.75 -2.27
CA PHE A 208 13.61 2.17 -1.99
C PHE A 208 13.39 2.40 -0.49
N TRP A 209 14.46 2.81 0.19
CA TRP A 209 14.46 3.09 1.64
C TRP A 209 14.29 4.59 1.90
N GLY A 210 13.15 5.02 2.43
CA GLY A 210 12.80 6.44 2.57
C GLY A 210 12.00 6.94 1.36
N TRP A 211 11.82 8.26 1.27
CA TRP A 211 10.90 8.82 0.28
C TRP A 211 11.48 8.90 -1.15
N GLY A 212 10.71 8.39 -2.12
CA GLY A 212 10.76 8.74 -3.54
C GLY A 212 11.18 7.62 -4.50
N ALA A 213 10.66 7.74 -5.73
CA ALA A 213 10.87 6.90 -6.92
C ALA A 213 10.43 5.43 -6.83
N GLU A 214 9.86 4.99 -5.72
CA GLU A 214 9.24 3.67 -5.63
C GLU A 214 8.01 3.56 -6.53
N ASP A 215 7.22 4.63 -6.63
CA ASP A 215 6.05 4.68 -7.51
C ASP A 215 6.48 4.82 -8.98
N ASP A 216 7.56 5.57 -9.26
CA ASP A 216 8.14 5.70 -10.60
C ASP A 216 8.71 4.34 -11.09
N ASP A 217 9.32 3.57 -10.19
CA ASP A 217 9.79 2.21 -10.50
C ASP A 217 8.63 1.27 -10.87
N VAL A 218 7.47 1.37 -10.18
CA VAL A 218 6.28 0.59 -10.56
C VAL A 218 5.77 1.01 -11.94
N TYR A 219 5.80 2.30 -12.27
CA TYR A 219 5.44 2.76 -13.61
C TYR A 219 6.35 2.16 -14.67
N GLU A 220 7.67 2.21 -14.48
CA GLU A 220 8.64 1.59 -15.37
C GLU A 220 8.39 0.09 -15.55
N ARG A 221 8.14 -0.64 -14.45
CA ARG A 221 7.80 -2.07 -14.51
C ARG A 221 6.54 -2.35 -15.34
N LEU A 222 5.51 -1.52 -15.21
CA LEU A 222 4.29 -1.62 -16.00
C LEU A 222 4.59 -1.40 -17.49
N MET A 223 5.37 -0.38 -17.83
CA MET A 223 5.75 -0.09 -19.21
C MET A 223 6.60 -1.21 -19.83
N ILE A 224 7.56 -1.75 -19.08
CA ILE A 224 8.38 -2.90 -19.51
C ILE A 224 7.52 -4.13 -19.83
N ASN A 225 6.42 -4.32 -19.10
CA ASN A 225 5.49 -5.43 -19.31
C ASN A 225 4.35 -5.10 -20.28
N GLU A 226 4.41 -3.94 -20.95
CA GLU A 226 3.41 -3.45 -21.90
C GLU A 226 2.00 -3.34 -21.28
N ILE A 227 1.93 -2.96 -20.01
CA ILE A 227 0.68 -2.78 -19.28
C ILE A 227 0.39 -1.28 -19.19
N PRO A 228 -0.59 -0.75 -19.95
CA PRO A 228 -0.92 0.67 -19.91
C PRO A 228 -1.55 1.06 -18.57
N VAL A 229 -1.38 2.31 -18.16
CA VAL A 229 -2.04 2.89 -16.99
C VAL A 229 -3.19 3.78 -17.45
N ILE A 230 -4.37 3.56 -16.89
CA ILE A 230 -5.55 4.40 -17.14
C ILE A 230 -5.73 5.44 -16.04
N ARG A 231 -6.43 6.53 -16.37
CA ARG A 231 -6.71 7.63 -15.44
C ARG A 231 -8.20 8.00 -15.53
N PRO A 232 -8.89 8.19 -14.40
CA PRO A 232 -10.28 8.65 -14.37
C PRO A 232 -10.39 10.13 -14.75
N ASP A 233 -11.62 10.61 -14.94
CA ASP A 233 -11.90 12.04 -15.14
C ASP A 233 -11.38 12.85 -13.93
N PRO A 234 -10.47 13.82 -14.13
CA PRO A 234 -9.90 14.62 -13.04
C PRO A 234 -10.93 15.51 -12.32
N ASN A 235 -12.11 15.75 -12.91
CA ASN A 235 -13.21 16.46 -12.25
C ASN A 235 -13.94 15.57 -11.24
N VAL A 236 -13.92 14.25 -11.45
CA VAL A 236 -14.49 13.27 -10.52
C VAL A 236 -13.44 12.87 -9.50
N ALA A 237 -12.23 12.51 -9.93
CA ALA A 237 -11.18 11.95 -9.08
C ALA A 237 -10.34 13.02 -8.36
N GLN A 238 -11.01 13.86 -7.57
CA GLN A 238 -10.40 14.94 -6.79
C GLN A 238 -10.01 14.47 -5.37
N PHE A 239 -8.84 14.90 -4.93
CA PHE A 239 -8.26 14.56 -3.63
C PHE A 239 -7.74 15.78 -2.88
N THR A 240 -7.92 15.75 -1.56
CA THR A 240 -7.28 16.68 -0.63
C THR A 240 -6.12 15.97 0.06
N MET A 241 -4.90 16.53 -0.02
CA MET A 241 -3.76 16.03 0.74
C MET A 241 -3.70 16.66 2.13
N LEU A 242 -3.73 15.82 3.15
CA LEU A 242 -3.57 16.25 4.54
C LEU A 242 -2.13 16.76 4.77
N LYS A 243 -2.03 17.95 5.36
CA LYS A 243 -0.74 18.60 5.64
C LYS A 243 0.12 17.74 6.56
N HIS A 244 1.41 17.68 6.25
CA HIS A 244 2.40 16.94 7.01
C HIS A 244 3.82 17.41 6.68
N LYS A 245 4.78 17.11 7.57
CA LYS A 245 6.21 17.29 7.28
C LYS A 245 6.68 16.17 6.33
N PRO A 246 7.35 16.50 5.21
CA PRO A 246 7.88 15.49 4.30
C PRO A 246 8.80 14.51 5.04
N SER A 247 8.71 13.23 4.67
CA SER A 247 9.66 12.21 5.14
C SER A 247 11.06 12.49 4.56
N LEU A 248 12.10 12.04 5.27
CA LEU A 248 13.45 12.09 4.73
C LEU A 248 13.51 11.29 3.43
N ALA A 249 14.05 11.92 2.40
CA ALA A 249 14.23 11.31 1.10
C ALA A 249 15.44 10.37 1.13
N PHE A 250 15.37 9.32 0.32
CA PHE A 250 16.55 8.49 0.06
C PHE A 250 17.62 9.32 -0.67
N HIS A 251 18.90 8.95 -0.53
CA HIS A 251 19.98 9.66 -1.22
C HIS A 251 19.70 9.71 -2.73
N SER A 252 19.63 10.92 -3.29
CA SER A 252 19.08 11.13 -4.64
C SER A 252 19.84 10.36 -5.71
N ALA A 253 21.18 10.30 -5.63
CA ALA A 253 21.99 9.53 -6.57
C ALA A 253 21.68 8.03 -6.52
N LEU A 254 21.40 7.49 -5.32
CA LEU A 254 21.07 6.08 -5.18
C LEU A 254 19.70 5.76 -5.75
N ARG A 255 18.72 6.60 -5.41
CA ARG A 255 17.37 6.51 -5.96
C ARG A 255 17.39 6.53 -7.49
N THR A 256 18.12 7.47 -8.09
CA THR A 256 18.27 7.56 -9.56
C THR A 256 18.95 6.33 -10.15
N GLN A 257 20.00 5.80 -9.52
CA GLN A 257 20.69 4.61 -10.00
C GLN A 257 19.80 3.36 -9.90
N ILE A 258 19.10 3.13 -8.78
CA ILE A 258 18.17 2.00 -8.62
C ILE A 258 17.08 2.05 -9.69
N LEU A 259 16.53 3.24 -9.95
CA LEU A 259 15.52 3.46 -10.98
C LEU A 259 16.09 3.21 -12.40
N SER A 260 17.34 3.60 -12.67
CA SER A 260 17.95 3.33 -13.99
C SER A 260 18.13 1.83 -14.27
N PHE A 261 18.21 1.00 -13.22
CA PHE A 261 18.35 -0.45 -13.34
C PHE A 261 17.01 -1.21 -13.36
N THR A 262 15.86 -0.52 -13.28
CA THR A 262 14.54 -1.19 -13.18
C THR A 262 14.34 -2.28 -14.22
N LYS A 263 14.66 -2.00 -15.50
CA LYS A 263 14.49 -2.96 -16.60
C LYS A 263 15.23 -4.28 -16.40
N VAL A 264 16.44 -4.23 -15.86
CA VAL A 264 17.26 -5.44 -15.64
C VAL A 264 17.02 -6.07 -14.26
N ARG A 265 16.48 -5.30 -13.32
CA ARG A 265 16.33 -5.71 -11.91
C ARG A 265 14.94 -6.24 -11.55
N TYR A 266 13.87 -5.75 -12.18
CA TYR A 266 12.50 -5.94 -11.63
C TYR A 266 12.09 -7.40 -11.44
N ARG A 267 12.63 -8.33 -12.25
CA ARG A 267 12.37 -9.77 -12.12
C ARG A 267 13.10 -10.43 -10.95
N LEU A 268 14.12 -9.78 -10.42
CA LEU A 268 14.90 -10.25 -9.28
C LEU A 268 14.45 -9.57 -7.97
N ASP A 269 14.08 -8.29 -8.02
CA ASP A 269 13.62 -7.53 -6.85
C ASP A 269 12.13 -7.23 -6.87
N GLY A 270 11.42 -7.78 -5.88
CA GLY A 270 10.00 -7.55 -5.70
C GLY A 270 9.37 -8.56 -4.75
N ILE A 271 8.16 -9.02 -5.05
CA ILE A 271 7.46 -10.02 -4.23
C ILE A 271 8.29 -11.31 -4.10
N ASN A 272 8.95 -11.75 -5.16
CA ASN A 272 9.71 -13.00 -5.17
C ASN A 272 10.93 -13.02 -4.22
N SER A 273 11.51 -11.85 -3.95
CA SER A 273 12.64 -11.68 -3.03
C SER A 273 12.25 -10.94 -1.75
N LEU A 274 10.95 -10.82 -1.47
CA LEU A 274 10.39 -10.13 -0.32
C LEU A 274 10.84 -10.81 0.97
N ASN A 275 11.46 -10.03 1.86
CA ASN A 275 11.93 -10.49 3.16
C ASN A 275 11.40 -9.55 4.25
N TYR A 276 10.68 -10.10 5.22
CA TYR A 276 10.07 -9.36 6.33
C TYR A 276 9.77 -10.30 7.50
N THR A 277 9.57 -9.72 8.68
CA THR A 277 9.00 -10.44 9.83
C THR A 277 7.62 -9.86 10.14
N LEU A 278 6.59 -10.70 10.06
CA LEU A 278 5.24 -10.34 10.50
C LEU A 278 5.14 -10.45 12.02
N VAL A 279 5.37 -9.34 12.72
CA VAL A 279 5.34 -9.29 14.18
C VAL A 279 3.93 -9.45 14.72
N LYS A 280 2.92 -8.92 14.01
CA LYS A 280 1.51 -9.11 14.38
C LYS A 280 0.58 -9.01 13.20
N SER A 281 -0.43 -9.88 13.17
CA SER A 281 -1.58 -9.82 12.26
C SER A 281 -2.85 -9.96 13.08
N GLN A 282 -3.73 -8.95 13.04
CA GLN A 282 -4.95 -8.94 13.84
C GLN A 282 -6.03 -8.05 13.21
N ILE A 283 -7.29 -8.41 13.42
CA ILE A 283 -8.41 -7.50 13.18
C ILE A 283 -8.50 -6.52 14.35
N LYS A 284 -8.52 -5.23 14.03
CA LYS A 284 -8.85 -4.15 14.96
C LYS A 284 -10.10 -3.44 14.47
N LEU A 285 -10.92 -3.01 15.41
CA LEU A 285 -12.02 -2.10 15.13
C LEU A 285 -11.48 -0.67 15.07
N TYR A 286 -12.05 0.16 14.22
CA TYR A 286 -11.64 1.57 14.06
C TYR A 286 -11.54 2.34 15.39
N ASN A 287 -12.49 2.15 16.31
CA ASN A 287 -12.44 2.78 17.64
C ASN A 287 -11.23 2.35 18.50
N GLN A 288 -10.67 1.15 18.29
CA GLN A 288 -9.47 0.68 18.99
C GLN A 288 -8.19 1.33 18.45
N PHE A 289 -8.20 1.86 17.22
CA PHE A 289 -7.13 2.74 16.74
C PHE A 289 -7.20 4.11 17.41
N HIS A 290 -8.41 4.60 17.69
CA HIS A 290 -8.62 5.91 18.34
C HIS A 290 -8.23 5.93 19.82
N SER A 291 -8.48 4.85 20.57
CA SER A 291 -8.13 4.77 21.99
C SER A 291 -6.62 4.77 22.23
N LEU A 292 -5.82 4.30 21.25
CA LEU A 292 -4.36 4.36 21.32
C LEU A 292 -3.84 5.79 21.13
N THR A 293 -4.45 6.57 20.23
CA THR A 293 -4.05 7.98 20.01
C THR A 293 -4.37 8.87 21.20
N TYR A 294 -5.49 8.65 21.89
CA TYR A 294 -5.88 9.47 23.04
C TYR A 294 -4.99 9.23 24.26
N ASN A 295 -4.54 7.99 24.50
CA ASN A 295 -3.65 7.68 25.61
C ASN A 295 -2.22 8.19 25.41
N ASP A 296 -1.74 8.30 24.17
CA ASP A 296 -0.44 8.91 23.85
C ASP A 296 -0.46 10.45 23.95
N GLU A 297 -1.63 11.09 23.82
CA GLU A 297 -1.80 12.54 24.02
C GLU A 297 -1.94 12.92 25.50
N VAL A 298 -2.67 12.12 26.30
CA VAL A 298 -2.85 12.39 27.74
C VAL A 298 -1.56 12.29 28.54
N THR A 299 -0.53 11.59 28.04
CA THR A 299 0.80 11.57 28.67
C THR A 299 1.69 12.78 28.29
N LYS A 300 1.25 13.65 27.38
CA LYS A 300 2.05 14.80 26.89
C LYS A 300 1.49 16.19 27.20
N THR A 301 0.29 16.32 27.76
CA THR A 301 -0.27 17.65 28.08
C THR A 301 -1.07 17.66 29.39
N HIS A 302 -0.47 18.25 30.44
CA HIS A 302 -1.25 18.89 31.50
C HIS A 302 -1.82 20.21 30.94
N PHE A 303 -3.14 20.30 30.70
CA PHE A 303 -4.06 21.29 31.29
C PHE A 303 -5.45 21.36 30.60
N SER A 304 -6.43 21.63 31.47
CA SER A 304 -7.78 22.20 31.31
C SER A 304 -8.85 21.44 30.51
N HIS A 305 -9.80 20.94 31.29
CA HIS A 305 -11.16 20.53 30.94
C HIS A 305 -11.91 21.57 30.10
N GLU A 306 -12.43 21.12 28.95
CA GLU A 306 -13.76 21.51 28.50
C GLU A 306 -14.54 20.27 28.08
N ASN A 307 -15.72 20.12 28.68
CA ASN A 307 -16.66 19.03 28.49
C ASN A 307 -17.26 19.10 27.07
N ASN A 308 -16.88 18.16 26.21
CA ASN A 308 -17.71 17.78 25.07
C ASN A 308 -18.13 16.32 25.20
N THR A 309 -19.40 16.15 25.53
CA THR A 309 -20.14 14.88 25.59
C THR A 309 -20.18 14.24 24.21
N PHE A 310 -19.17 13.43 23.88
CA PHE A 310 -19.21 12.56 22.70
C PHE A 310 -20.16 11.39 22.97
N ARG A 311 -21.37 11.50 22.42
CA ARG A 311 -22.32 10.39 22.30
C ARG A 311 -21.63 9.22 21.60
N SER A 312 -21.51 8.11 22.33
CA SER A 312 -21.22 6.77 21.81
C SER A 312 -22.24 6.39 20.73
N ASN A 313 -21.89 6.63 19.46
CA ASN A 313 -22.63 6.12 18.32
C ASN A 313 -22.08 4.74 17.94
N SER A 314 -22.97 3.75 17.87
CA SER A 314 -22.76 2.37 17.38
C SER A 314 -22.32 2.25 15.91
N LYS A 315 -21.84 3.35 15.28
CA LYS A 315 -21.54 3.49 13.84
C LYS A 315 -20.03 3.39 13.49
N LEU A 316 -19.16 2.94 14.41
CA LEU A 316 -17.70 3.06 14.26
C LEU A 316 -16.93 1.74 14.43
N ASN A 317 -17.59 0.60 14.19
CA ASN A 317 -17.02 -0.75 14.34
C ASN A 317 -16.55 -1.34 12.99
N TYR A 318 -15.77 -0.58 12.22
CA TYR A 318 -15.23 -1.08 10.95
C TYR A 318 -14.04 -2.00 11.22
N PRO A 319 -14.06 -3.27 10.76
CA PRO A 319 -12.92 -4.17 10.91
C PRO A 319 -11.81 -3.77 9.95
N ILE A 320 -10.60 -3.63 10.49
CA ILE A 320 -9.38 -3.29 9.77
C ILE A 320 -8.35 -4.37 10.09
N LEU A 321 -7.74 -4.95 9.06
CA LEU A 321 -6.59 -5.82 9.24
C LEU A 321 -5.37 -4.95 9.55
N HIS A 322 -4.86 -5.06 10.77
CA HIS A 322 -3.66 -4.36 11.20
C HIS A 322 -2.46 -5.32 11.15
N LEU A 323 -1.55 -5.06 10.22
CA LEU A 323 -0.28 -5.77 10.09
C LEU A 323 0.81 -4.92 10.73
N LYS A 324 1.61 -5.53 11.62
CA LYS A 324 2.84 -4.95 12.16
C LYS A 324 4.02 -5.70 11.58
N ILE A 325 4.85 -4.97 10.85
CA ILE A 325 5.90 -5.52 9.99
C ILE A 325 7.24 -4.94 10.42
N ASP A 326 8.21 -5.81 10.64
CA ASP A 326 9.61 -5.45 10.67
C ASP A 326 10.18 -5.74 9.27
N VAL A 327 10.64 -4.70 8.58
CA VAL A 327 11.16 -4.81 7.21
C VAL A 327 12.63 -5.23 7.15
N GLY A 328 13.23 -5.53 8.31
CA GLY A 328 14.65 -5.80 8.43
C GLY A 328 15.49 -4.54 8.28
N LYS A 329 16.82 -4.71 8.18
CA LYS A 329 17.75 -3.60 7.99
C LYS A 329 17.97 -3.30 6.52
N PRO A 330 18.19 -2.03 6.13
CA PRO A 330 18.79 -1.74 4.85
C PRO A 330 20.16 -2.43 4.79
N PRO A 331 20.54 -3.00 3.65
CA PRO A 331 21.82 -3.70 3.44
C PRO A 331 23.06 -2.83 3.70
N VAL A 332 22.90 -1.51 3.71
CA VAL A 332 23.95 -0.54 4.01
C VAL A 332 23.38 0.56 4.92
N GLU A 333 24.17 0.98 5.91
CA GLU A 333 23.84 2.05 6.86
C GLU A 333 23.79 3.41 6.13
N PHE A 334 22.68 3.71 5.44
CA PHE A 334 22.51 4.94 4.64
C PHE A 334 22.03 6.16 5.42
N ILE A 335 22.05 6.12 6.74
CA ILE A 335 21.72 7.29 7.56
C ILE A 335 22.93 7.63 8.42
N LYS A 336 23.93 8.28 7.82
CA LYS A 336 24.63 9.28 8.61
C LYS A 336 23.71 10.49 8.66
N GLU A 337 23.27 10.83 9.86
CA GLU A 337 22.80 12.18 10.14
C GLU A 337 23.83 13.13 9.53
N ASP A 338 23.40 14.03 8.65
CA ASP A 338 24.17 15.25 8.40
C ASP A 338 24.18 16.01 9.74
N ASN A 339 25.11 15.63 10.62
CA ASN A 339 25.56 16.42 11.74
C ASN A 339 26.43 17.55 11.16
N SER A 340 25.79 18.41 10.38
CA SER A 340 26.29 19.75 10.10
C SER A 340 25.37 20.73 10.81
N THR A 341 25.83 21.10 12.00
CA THR A 341 25.53 22.33 12.78
C THR A 341 24.73 23.41 12.09
#